data_AF-A0A256XVI5-F1
#
_entry.id   AF-A0A256XVI5-F1
#
_cell.length_a   1.000
_cell.length_b   1.000
_cell.length_c   1.000
_cell.angle_alpha   90.00
_cell.angle_beta   90.00
_cell.angle_gamma   90.00
#
_symmetry.space_group_name_H-M   'P 1'
#
loop_
_entity.id
_entity.type
_entity.pdbx_description
1 polymer ?
#
loop_
_entity_poly.entity_id
_entity_poly.type
_entity_poly.pdbx_seq_one_letter_code
_entity_poly.pdbx_strand_id
1 'polypeptide(L)'
;MAVNGDDSNPGTYDKPWRTISYAVKKLRPGDTLIIHGGNYSEIIVLEVSGTKDAPITITSASGEKVILDFQGVHSNCFIFSKGVSHINLENLTLTRCGIWAISLDGGNRFISLRNLDVSDSEVGIHMTIGESGKKPWYGPVGPVTIE
;
A
#
# COMPACT_ATOMS: atom_id res chain seq x y z
N MET A 1 -10.63 5.71 -7.60
CA MET A 1 -11.46 5.61 -6.38
C MET A 1 -11.50 6.96 -5.67
N ALA A 2 -12.53 7.24 -4.86
CA ALA A 2 -12.69 8.52 -4.18
C ALA A 2 -13.47 8.36 -2.86
N VAL A 3 -13.25 9.24 -1.88
CA VAL A 3 -13.94 9.24 -0.57
C VAL A 3 -15.47 9.25 -0.66
N ASN A 4 -16.04 9.87 -1.69
CA ASN A 4 -17.48 9.95 -1.96
C ASN A 4 -17.97 8.86 -2.95
N GLY A 5 -17.13 7.89 -3.29
CA GLY A 5 -17.49 6.76 -4.15
C GLY A 5 -18.37 5.73 -3.43
N ASP A 6 -18.59 4.61 -4.11
CA ASP A 6 -19.33 3.45 -3.58
C ASP A 6 -18.64 2.16 -4.06
N ASP A 7 -18.40 1.19 -3.18
CA ASP A 7 -17.72 -0.07 -3.56
C ASP A 7 -18.58 -0.98 -4.44
N SER A 8 -19.89 -0.71 -4.54
CA SER A 8 -20.78 -1.32 -5.53
C SER A 8 -20.63 -0.74 -6.94
N ASN A 9 -19.93 0.38 -7.09
CA ASN A 9 -19.65 0.97 -8.39
C ASN A 9 -18.68 0.11 -9.22
N PRO A 10 -18.64 0.30 -10.55
CA PRO A 10 -17.70 -0.42 -11.42
C PRO A 10 -16.24 0.04 -11.30
N GLY A 11 -15.92 1.11 -10.55
CA GLY A 11 -14.55 1.60 -10.40
C GLY A 11 -14.08 2.55 -11.49
N THR A 12 -15.01 3.04 -12.31
CA THR A 12 -14.77 4.05 -13.36
C THR A 12 -14.61 5.45 -12.78
N TYR A 13 -14.14 6.41 -13.59
CA TYR A 13 -14.05 7.82 -13.20
C TYR A 13 -15.38 8.40 -12.68
N ASP A 14 -16.48 8.22 -13.44
CA ASP A 14 -17.80 8.75 -13.06
C ASP A 14 -18.48 7.97 -11.93
N LYS A 15 -18.05 6.74 -11.70
CA LYS A 15 -18.57 5.84 -10.66
C LYS A 15 -17.39 5.15 -9.95
N PRO A 16 -16.69 5.87 -9.07
CA PRO A 16 -15.50 5.36 -8.42
C PRO A 16 -15.87 4.42 -7.25
N TRP A 17 -14.98 3.48 -6.96
CA TRP A 17 -14.98 2.78 -5.66
C TRP A 17 -14.73 3.75 -4.51
N ARG A 18 -15.13 3.35 -3.31
CA ARG A 18 -15.01 4.17 -2.09
C ARG A 18 -13.75 3.86 -1.29
N THR A 19 -13.47 2.58 -1.06
CA THR A 19 -12.43 2.15 -0.12
C THR A 19 -11.20 1.59 -0.83
N ILE A 20 -10.03 1.86 -0.27
CA ILE A 20 -8.74 1.35 -0.75
C ILE A 20 -8.70 -0.16 -0.53
N SER A 21 -9.17 -0.64 0.62
CA SER A 21 -9.23 -2.07 0.96
C SER A 21 -10.05 -2.87 -0.04
N TYR A 22 -11.13 -2.29 -0.58
CA TYR A 22 -11.89 -2.91 -1.66
C TYR A 22 -11.11 -2.87 -2.97
N ALA A 23 -10.59 -1.70 -3.34
CA ALA A 23 -9.91 -1.49 -4.61
C ALA A 23 -8.68 -2.40 -4.79
N VAL A 24 -7.82 -2.51 -3.78
CA VAL A 24 -6.58 -3.32 -3.88
C VAL A 24 -6.85 -4.81 -4.12
N LYS A 25 -8.00 -5.32 -3.65
CA LYS A 25 -8.42 -6.72 -3.88
C LYS A 25 -8.90 -7.00 -5.30
N LYS A 26 -9.16 -5.95 -6.10
CA LYS A 26 -9.63 -6.07 -7.49
C LYS A 26 -8.51 -5.97 -8.52
N LEU A 27 -7.33 -5.51 -8.12
CA LEU A 27 -6.22 -5.27 -9.02
C LEU A 27 -5.65 -6.57 -9.59
N ARG A 28 -5.22 -6.47 -10.85
CA ARG A 28 -4.55 -7.50 -11.62
C ARG A 28 -3.21 -6.95 -12.13
N PRO A 29 -2.26 -7.81 -12.54
CA PRO A 29 -1.00 -7.35 -13.12
C PRO A 29 -1.22 -6.35 -14.26
N GLY A 30 -0.55 -5.19 -14.16
CA GLY A 30 -0.67 -4.08 -15.11
C GLY A 30 -1.71 -3.02 -14.75
N ASP A 31 -2.55 -3.26 -13.73
CA ASP A 31 -3.53 -2.27 -13.30
C ASP A 31 -2.88 -1.09 -12.55
N THR A 32 -3.47 0.08 -12.74
CA THR A 32 -3.17 1.29 -11.96
C THR A 32 -4.39 1.69 -11.13
N LEU A 33 -4.24 1.66 -9.80
CA LEU A 33 -5.21 2.24 -8.88
C LEU A 33 -4.92 3.72 -8.71
N ILE A 34 -5.80 4.56 -9.25
CA ILE A 34 -5.79 6.02 -9.04
C ILE A 34 -6.69 6.36 -7.85
N ILE A 35 -6.12 7.03 -6.84
CA ILE A 35 -6.81 7.47 -5.63
C ILE A 35 -7.00 8.98 -5.68
N HIS A 36 -8.26 9.44 -5.71
CA HIS A 36 -8.56 10.88 -5.64
C HIS A 36 -8.33 11.42 -4.23
N GLY A 37 -8.02 12.71 -4.16
CA GLY A 37 -7.65 13.43 -2.96
C GLY A 37 -8.71 13.30 -1.87
N GLY A 38 -8.23 13.17 -0.64
CA GLY A 38 -9.08 12.88 0.50
C GLY A 38 -8.32 12.26 1.66
N ASN A 39 -9.03 12.12 2.77
CA ASN A 39 -8.54 11.41 3.94
C ASN A 39 -9.20 10.03 4.01
N TYR A 40 -8.39 8.97 4.15
CA TYR A 40 -8.81 7.59 4.20
C TYR A 40 -8.32 6.96 5.51
N SER A 41 -9.27 6.47 6.31
CA SER A 41 -9.00 5.85 7.62
C SER A 41 -9.38 4.37 7.59
N GLU A 42 -8.48 3.55 7.06
CA GLU A 42 -8.64 2.11 6.94
C GLU A 42 -7.28 1.40 6.97
N ILE A 43 -7.22 0.16 7.45
CA ILE A 43 -6.03 -0.69 7.32
C ILE A 43 -6.05 -1.33 5.94
N ILE A 44 -4.94 -1.24 5.21
CA ILE A 44 -4.82 -1.80 3.86
C ILE A 44 -3.98 -3.06 3.89
N VAL A 45 -4.52 -4.15 3.33
CA VAL A 45 -3.80 -5.40 3.12
C VAL A 45 -3.74 -5.67 1.62
N LEU A 46 -2.54 -5.60 1.06
CA LEU A 46 -2.27 -5.91 -0.34
C LEU A 46 -1.84 -7.37 -0.45
N GLU A 47 -2.65 -8.17 -1.14
CA GLU A 47 -2.44 -9.63 -1.29
C GLU A 47 -2.15 -10.03 -2.76
N VAL A 48 -2.22 -9.09 -3.69
CA VAL A 48 -2.04 -9.33 -5.13
C VAL A 48 -0.67 -8.83 -5.60
N SER A 49 -0.08 -9.55 -6.54
CA SER A 49 1.20 -9.17 -7.17
C SER A 49 1.00 -8.68 -8.59
N GLY A 50 1.87 -7.78 -9.02
CA GLY A 50 2.10 -7.57 -10.44
C GLY A 50 3.02 -8.65 -11.02
N THR A 51 3.49 -8.40 -12.23
CA THR A 51 4.57 -9.18 -12.85
C THR A 51 5.70 -8.24 -13.27
N LYS A 52 6.84 -8.80 -13.66
CA LYS A 52 7.97 -8.03 -14.18
C LYS A 52 7.58 -7.10 -15.34
N ASP A 53 6.74 -7.60 -16.25
CA ASP A 53 6.35 -6.87 -17.46
C ASP A 53 5.04 -6.09 -17.28
N ALA A 54 4.31 -6.34 -16.19
CA ALA A 54 3.06 -5.68 -15.86
C ALA A 54 2.96 -5.47 -14.33
N PRO A 55 3.73 -4.52 -13.76
CA PRO A 55 3.62 -4.19 -12.35
C PRO A 55 2.25 -3.57 -12.03
N ILE A 56 1.83 -3.68 -10.78
CA ILE A 56 0.65 -2.95 -10.27
C ILE A 56 1.13 -1.61 -9.74
N THR A 57 0.42 -0.53 -10.07
CA THR A 57 0.70 0.81 -9.53
C THR A 57 -0.45 1.29 -8.66
N ILE A 58 -0.15 1.79 -7.47
CA ILE A 58 -1.11 2.43 -6.56
C ILE A 58 -0.63 3.85 -6.32
N THR A 59 -1.41 4.84 -6.75
CA THR A 59 -0.98 6.24 -6.69
C THR A 59 -2.13 7.23 -6.52
N SER A 60 -1.81 8.44 -6.05
CA SER A 60 -2.76 9.55 -6.05
C SER A 60 -3.06 10.05 -7.47
N ALA A 61 -4.24 10.63 -7.65
CA ALA A 61 -4.54 11.42 -8.83
C ALA A 61 -3.59 12.63 -8.95
N SER A 62 -3.26 13.03 -10.18
CA SER A 62 -2.25 14.04 -10.44
C SER A 62 -2.58 15.38 -9.76
N GLY A 63 -1.66 15.88 -8.93
CA GLY A 63 -1.82 17.13 -8.19
C GLY A 63 -2.75 17.04 -6.97
N GLU A 64 -3.33 15.87 -6.69
CA GLU A 64 -4.22 15.67 -5.56
C GLU A 64 -3.48 15.09 -4.35
N LYS A 65 -3.87 15.53 -3.14
CA LYS A 65 -3.30 15.04 -1.89
C LYS A 65 -4.16 13.91 -1.31
N VAL A 66 -3.57 12.73 -1.19
CA VAL A 66 -4.18 11.56 -0.54
C VAL A 66 -3.49 11.32 0.79
N ILE A 67 -4.28 11.27 1.86
CA ILE A 67 -3.79 11.02 3.22
C ILE A 67 -4.39 9.69 3.70
N LEU A 68 -3.53 8.74 4.02
CA LEU A 68 -3.86 7.51 4.72
C LEU A 68 -3.61 7.77 6.20
N ASP A 69 -4.69 7.91 6.95
CA ASP A 69 -4.68 8.41 8.31
C ASP A 69 -5.13 7.32 9.28
N PHE A 70 -4.14 6.79 9.99
CA PHE A 70 -4.30 5.61 10.82
C PHE A 70 -4.53 5.95 12.29
N GLN A 71 -5.07 7.14 12.60
CA GLN A 71 -5.35 7.54 13.97
C GLN A 71 -6.14 6.47 14.74
N GLY A 72 -5.59 6.03 15.88
CA GLY A 72 -6.20 5.00 16.73
C GLY A 72 -6.00 3.57 16.24
N VAL A 73 -5.25 3.35 15.16
CA VAL A 73 -4.83 2.02 14.72
C VAL A 73 -3.63 1.56 15.54
N HIS A 74 -3.80 0.47 16.29
CA HIS A 74 -2.76 -0.17 17.10
C HIS A 74 -2.23 -1.44 16.42
N SER A 75 -2.01 -1.39 15.11
CA SER A 75 -1.52 -2.49 14.28
C SER A 75 -0.64 -1.97 13.14
N ASN A 76 -0.16 -2.88 12.28
CA ASN A 76 0.39 -2.51 10.97
C ASN A 76 -0.72 -1.89 10.10
N CYS A 77 -0.33 -0.97 9.20
CA CYS A 77 -1.28 -0.08 8.54
C CYS A 77 -1.41 -0.33 7.04
N PHE A 78 -0.31 -0.24 6.27
CA PHE A 78 -0.26 -0.65 4.87
C PHE A 78 0.62 -1.90 4.74
N ILE A 79 -0.03 -3.05 4.60
CA ILE A 79 0.60 -4.37 4.68
C ILE A 79 0.77 -4.94 3.28
N PHE A 80 2.02 -5.16 2.86
CA PHE A 80 2.35 -6.03 1.74
C PHE A 80 2.46 -7.46 2.28
N SER A 81 1.43 -8.27 2.02
CA SER A 81 1.42 -9.67 2.47
C SER A 81 2.59 -10.45 1.91
N LYS A 82 2.91 -11.58 2.55
CA LYS A 82 4.01 -12.47 2.17
C LYS A 82 4.06 -12.72 0.66
N GLY A 83 5.25 -12.52 0.08
CA GLY A 83 5.53 -12.84 -1.32
C GLY A 83 4.99 -11.85 -2.35
N VAL A 84 4.18 -10.86 -1.94
CA VAL A 84 3.68 -9.82 -2.84
C VAL A 84 4.86 -9.10 -3.51
N SER A 85 4.81 -9.02 -4.84
CA SER A 85 5.92 -8.56 -5.66
C SER A 85 5.46 -7.70 -6.83
N HIS A 86 6.39 -6.93 -7.41
CA HIS A 86 6.16 -6.08 -8.60
C HIS A 86 5.08 -5.02 -8.38
N ILE A 87 5.24 -4.22 -7.32
CA ILE A 87 4.30 -3.16 -6.95
C ILE A 87 5.02 -1.81 -6.95
N ASN A 88 4.36 -0.79 -7.48
CA ASN A 88 4.71 0.60 -7.29
C ASN A 88 3.70 1.26 -6.34
N LEU A 89 4.16 1.82 -5.23
CA LEU A 89 3.36 2.63 -4.32
C LEU A 89 3.89 4.06 -4.36
N GLU A 90 3.03 5.01 -4.77
CA GLU A 90 3.51 6.33 -5.19
C GLU A 90 2.63 7.49 -4.74
N ASN A 91 3.23 8.62 -4.38
CA ASN A 91 2.55 9.90 -4.18
C ASN A 91 1.49 9.90 -3.05
N LEU A 92 1.74 9.18 -1.96
CA LEU A 92 0.81 9.06 -0.82
C LEU A 92 1.43 9.62 0.46
N THR A 93 0.60 10.21 1.31
CA THR A 93 0.94 10.49 2.71
C THR A 93 0.37 9.38 3.60
N LEU A 94 1.19 8.79 4.46
CA LEU A 94 0.79 7.83 5.49
C LEU A 94 1.12 8.43 6.86
N THR A 95 0.13 8.53 7.76
CA THR A 95 0.33 9.19 9.05
C THR A 95 -0.38 8.50 10.21
N ARG A 96 0.13 8.70 11.42
CA ARG A 96 -0.50 8.25 12.69
C ARG A 96 -0.67 6.74 12.82
N CYS A 97 0.21 5.95 12.20
CA CYS A 97 0.20 4.50 12.35
C CYS A 97 0.83 4.04 13.67
N GLY A 98 0.13 3.18 14.40
CA GLY A 98 0.57 2.73 15.72
C GLY A 98 1.58 1.59 15.76
N ILE A 99 1.98 0.97 14.63
CA ILE A 99 3.10 0.00 14.61
C ILE A 99 3.99 0.26 13.38
N TRP A 100 3.70 -0.36 12.25
CA TRP A 100 4.47 -0.20 11.01
C TRP A 100 3.58 0.40 9.93
N ALA A 101 3.88 1.64 9.51
CA ALA A 101 3.08 2.34 8.52
C ALA A 101 3.07 1.61 7.18
N ILE A 102 4.23 1.11 6.75
CA ILE A 102 4.38 0.18 5.62
C ILE A 102 5.09 -1.08 6.12
N SER A 103 4.46 -2.25 5.99
CA SER A 103 5.10 -3.54 6.30
C SER A 103 5.28 -4.39 5.06
N LEU A 104 6.47 -4.97 4.90
CA LEU A 104 6.75 -6.03 3.95
C LEU A 104 7.00 -7.31 4.75
N ASP A 105 6.00 -8.21 4.75
CA ASP A 105 5.99 -9.33 5.69
C ASP A 105 7.07 -10.38 5.39
N GLY A 106 7.65 -10.39 4.19
CA GLY A 106 8.74 -11.28 3.82
C GLY A 106 8.51 -11.99 2.51
N GLY A 107 9.60 -12.33 1.83
CA GLY A 107 9.56 -12.88 0.47
C GLY A 107 9.09 -11.88 -0.59
N ASN A 108 8.77 -10.63 -0.22
CA ASN A 108 8.41 -9.57 -1.14
C ASN A 108 9.60 -9.19 -2.03
N ARG A 109 9.38 -8.99 -3.33
CA ARG A 109 10.43 -8.64 -4.28
C ARG A 109 9.96 -7.56 -5.26
N PHE A 110 10.87 -6.73 -5.72
CA PHE A 110 10.60 -5.71 -6.74
C PHE A 110 9.48 -4.76 -6.31
N ILE A 111 9.62 -4.19 -5.11
CA ILE A 111 8.70 -3.17 -4.59
C ILE A 111 9.35 -1.80 -4.79
N SER A 112 8.60 -0.86 -5.33
CA SER A 112 9.02 0.53 -5.49
C SER A 112 8.15 1.41 -4.59
N LEU A 113 8.80 2.17 -3.72
CA LEU A 113 8.17 3.14 -2.82
C LEU A 113 8.66 4.52 -3.26
N ARG A 114 7.80 5.31 -3.91
CA ARG A 114 8.20 6.59 -4.53
C ARG A 114 7.40 7.76 -4.01
N ASN A 115 8.08 8.85 -3.65
CA ASN A 115 7.44 10.09 -3.22
C ASN A 115 6.37 9.84 -2.14
N LEU A 116 6.76 9.10 -1.09
CA LEU A 116 5.91 8.81 0.06
C LEU A 116 6.29 9.73 1.21
N ASP A 117 5.28 10.33 1.84
CA ASP A 117 5.45 11.04 3.11
C ASP A 117 4.93 10.13 4.22
N VAL A 118 5.83 9.57 5.02
CA VAL A 118 5.47 8.71 6.16
C VAL A 118 5.86 9.42 7.45
N SER A 119 4.86 9.87 8.19
CA SER A 119 5.04 10.74 9.36
C SER A 119 4.22 10.25 10.56
N ASP A 120 4.56 10.76 11.75
CA ASP A 120 3.81 10.55 13.00
C ASP A 120 3.44 9.10 13.31
N SER A 121 4.28 8.15 12.90
CA SER A 121 4.07 6.71 13.06
C SER A 121 5.20 6.09 13.86
N GLU A 122 4.96 4.99 14.58
CA GLU A 122 6.01 4.35 15.38
C GLU A 122 7.21 3.91 14.51
N VAL A 123 6.92 3.26 13.38
CA VAL A 123 7.89 2.92 12.34
C VAL A 123 7.34 3.29 10.98
N GLY A 124 8.15 3.94 10.15
CA GLY A 124 7.78 4.27 8.77
C GLY A 124 7.68 3.03 7.88
N ILE A 125 8.81 2.31 7.69
CA ILE A 125 8.87 1.12 6.84
C ILE A 125 9.54 -0.01 7.61
N HIS A 126 8.87 -1.16 7.67
CA HIS A 126 9.40 -2.38 8.27
C HIS A 126 9.58 -3.46 7.19
N MET A 127 10.80 -3.99 7.06
CA MET A 127 11.14 -4.99 6.04
C MET A 127 11.53 -6.31 6.68
N THR A 128 10.70 -7.31 6.42
CA THR A 128 10.73 -8.70 6.89
C THR A 128 10.38 -8.89 8.36
N ILE A 129 9.65 -9.97 8.67
CA ILE A 129 9.42 -10.39 10.06
C ILE A 129 10.26 -11.62 10.42
N GLY A 130 10.67 -11.69 11.68
CA GLY A 130 11.46 -12.80 12.22
C GLY A 130 12.02 -12.49 13.59
N GLU A 131 12.76 -13.45 14.14
CA GLU A 131 13.49 -13.30 15.39
C GLU A 131 14.94 -12.86 15.12
N SER A 132 15.47 -12.05 16.03
CA SER A 132 16.87 -11.64 15.98
C SER A 132 17.80 -12.86 15.97
N GLY A 133 18.77 -12.87 15.04
CA GLY A 133 19.73 -13.96 14.86
C GLY A 133 19.15 -15.22 14.20
N LYS A 134 17.91 -15.19 13.70
CA LYS A 134 17.30 -16.29 12.93
C LYS A 134 17.06 -15.86 11.48
N LYS A 135 16.83 -16.85 10.61
CA LYS A 135 16.32 -16.56 9.25
C LYS A 135 14.93 -15.92 9.37
N PRO A 136 14.59 -14.94 8.51
CA PRO A 136 13.26 -14.37 8.50
C PRO A 136 12.19 -15.45 8.24
N TRP A 137 11.06 -15.35 8.93
CA TRP A 137 10.03 -16.39 8.91
C TRP A 137 9.48 -16.65 7.51
N TYR A 138 9.39 -15.62 6.68
CA TYR A 138 8.84 -15.70 5.32
C TYR A 138 9.86 -15.46 4.22
N GLY A 139 11.15 -15.56 4.55
CA GLY A 139 12.25 -15.28 3.63
C GLY A 139 12.53 -13.77 3.50
N PRO A 140 13.66 -13.42 2.86
CA PRO A 140 14.11 -12.04 2.79
C PRO A 140 13.18 -11.18 1.94
N VAL A 141 13.12 -9.89 2.26
CA VAL A 141 12.54 -8.85 1.39
C VAL A 141 13.63 -8.32 0.46
N GLY A 142 13.33 -8.18 -0.83
CA GLY A 142 14.19 -7.50 -1.79
C GLY A 142 14.10 -8.05 -3.23
N PRO A 143 14.42 -7.23 -4.25
CA PRO A 143 14.85 -5.84 -4.14
C PRO A 143 13.71 -4.87 -3.79
N VAL A 144 14.04 -3.79 -3.08
CA VAL A 144 13.13 -2.66 -2.81
C VAL A 144 13.83 -1.37 -3.23
N THR A 145 13.15 -0.54 -4.00
CA THR A 145 13.60 0.80 -4.41
C THR A 145 12.83 1.83 -3.60
N ILE A 146 13.55 2.80 -3.02
CA ILE A 146 12.98 3.91 -2.26
C ILE A 146 13.52 5.20 -2.88
N GLU A 147 12.62 6.06 -3.35
CA GLU A 147 12.93 7.32 -4.06
C GLU A 147 12.05 8.47 -3.59
#